data_AF-A0A127SML7-F1
#
_entry.id   AF-A0A127SML7-F1
#
_cell.length_a   1.000
_cell.length_b   1.000
_cell.length_c   1.000
_cell.angle_alpha   90.00
_cell.angle_beta   90.00
_cell.angle_gamma   90.00
#
_symmetry.space_group_name_H-M   'P 1'
#
loop_
_entity.id
_entity.type
_entity.pdbx_description
1 polymer ?
#
loop_
_entity_poly.entity_id
_entity_poly.type
_entity_poly.pdbx_seq_one_letter_code
_entity_poly.pdbx_strand_id
1 'polypeptide(L)' 'FDITKHPRYKYLSDADKKNVFDVERYMKRKPAIVKPDEPFDMYELNAKDLTDEPDNNNSTKRKET' A
#
# COMPACT_ATOMS: atom_id res chain seq x y z
N PHE A 1 19.16 -6.01 3.10
CA PHE A 1 18.49 -6.18 1.80
C PHE A 1 18.88 -5.05 0.88
N ASP A 2 19.29 -5.36 -0.35
CA ASP A 2 19.61 -4.38 -1.36
C ASP A 2 18.40 -4.25 -2.30
N ILE A 3 17.70 -3.12 -2.22
CA ILE A 3 16.45 -2.91 -2.96
C ILE A 3 16.69 -2.87 -4.47
N THR A 4 17.89 -2.51 -4.91
CA THR A 4 18.25 -2.41 -6.33
C THR A 4 18.33 -3.78 -7.02
N LYS A 5 18.53 -4.84 -6.22
CA LYS A 5 18.63 -6.24 -6.68
C LYS A 5 17.29 -6.98 -6.63
N HIS A 6 16.23 -6.34 -6.16
CA HIS A 6 14.93 -6.98 -6.09
C HIS A 6 14.37 -7.22 -7.51
N PRO A 7 13.74 -8.38 -7.82
CA PRO A 7 13.21 -8.67 -9.15
C PRO A 7 12.21 -7.63 -9.68
N ARG A 8 11.60 -6.88 -8.77
CA ARG A 8 10.61 -5.82 -9.06
C ARG A 8 11.17 -4.39 -8.97
N TYR A 9 12.48 -4.21 -8.83
CA TYR A 9 13.10 -2.88 -8.74
C TYR A 9 12.76 -1.96 -9.92
N LYS A 10 12.62 -2.54 -11.13
CA LYS A 10 12.24 -1.84 -12.37
C LYS A 10 10.93 -1.04 -12.33
N TYR A 11 10.10 -1.25 -11.31
CA TYR A 11 8.84 -0.55 -11.11
C TYR A 11 8.94 0.64 -10.15
N LEU A 12 10.11 0.88 -9.55
CA LEU A 12 10.34 2.04 -8.69
C LEU A 12 10.71 3.27 -9.52
N SER A 13 10.46 4.44 -8.95
CA SER A 13 10.91 5.74 -9.48
C SER A 13 12.43 5.82 -9.63
N ASP A 14 13.16 5.13 -8.75
CA ASP A 14 14.62 5.12 -8.73
C ASP A 14 15.21 4.38 -9.95
N ALA A 15 14.47 3.42 -10.50
CA ALA A 15 14.89 2.68 -11.69
C ALA A 15 14.54 3.40 -12.99
N ASP A 16 13.41 4.11 -13.03
CA ASP A 16 12.96 4.87 -14.21
C ASP A 16 12.05 6.04 -13.78
N LYS A 17 12.33 7.25 -14.27
CA LYS A 17 11.54 8.46 -13.98
C LYS A 17 10.09 8.35 -14.44
N LYS A 18 9.76 7.48 -15.41
CA LYS A 18 8.37 7.25 -15.82
C LYS A 18 7.50 6.65 -14.70
N ASN A 19 8.13 6.01 -13.71
CA ASN A 19 7.45 5.40 -12.57
C ASN A 19 7.23 6.40 -11.42
N VAL A 20 7.62 7.66 -11.58
CA VAL A 20 7.38 8.70 -10.57
C VAL A 20 5.87 8.87 -10.38
N PHE A 21 5.43 8.71 -9.13
CA PHE A 21 4.03 8.86 -8.77
C PHE A 21 3.68 10.34 -8.59
N ASP A 22 2.80 10.86 -9.45
CA ASP A 22 2.26 12.20 -9.36
C ASP A 22 0.97 12.20 -8.53
N VAL A 23 1.10 12.61 -7.27
CA VAL A 23 0.03 12.64 -6.28
C VAL A 23 -1.11 13.58 -6.72
N GLU A 24 -0.78 14.74 -7.28
CA GLU A 24 -1.80 15.70 -7.69
C GLU A 24 -2.63 15.17 -8.86
N ARG A 25 -1.96 14.59 -9.85
CA ARG A 25 -2.62 13.97 -11.00
C ARG A 25 -3.50 12.79 -10.58
N TYR A 26 -3.06 12.01 -9.61
CA TYR A 26 -3.83 10.90 -9.05
C TYR A 26 -5.12 11.39 -8.38
N MET A 27 -5.01 12.39 -7.50
CA MET A 27 -6.18 12.93 -6.76
C MET A 27 -7.14 13.69 -7.66
N LYS A 28 -6.64 14.46 -8.64
CA LYS A 28 -7.47 15.17 -9.63
C LYS A 28 -8.30 14.20 -10.47
N ARG A 29 -7.72 13.04 -10.81
CA ARG A 29 -8.40 12.04 -11.64
C ARG A 29 -9.48 11.26 -10.89
N LYS A 30 -9.46 11.25 -9.55
CA LYS A 30 -10.36 10.45 -8.69
C LYS A 30 -10.69 9.11 -9.35
N PRO A 31 -9.68 8.24 -9.60
CA PRO A 31 -9.92 6.99 -10.31
C PRO A 31 -11.08 6.26 -9.63
N ALA A 32 -12.14 6.01 -10.40
CA ALA A 32 -13.35 5.38 -9.90
C ALA A 32 -12.99 3.98 -9.41
N ILE A 33 -12.89 3.81 -8.08
CA ILE A 33 -12.62 2.51 -7.44
C ILE A 33 -13.77 1.54 -7.76
N VAL A 34 -14.97 2.08 -7.97
CA VAL A 34 -16.18 1.41 -8.44
C VAL A 34 -16.83 2.35 -9.44
N LYS A 35 -17.34 1.84 -10.58
CA LYS A 35 -18.12 2.68 -11.49
C LYS A 35 -19.36 3.20 -10.73
N PRO A 36 -19.84 4.44 -11.00
CA PRO A 36 -20.99 4.98 -10.27
C PRO A 36 -22.24 4.08 -10.31
N ASP A 37 -22.40 3.31 -11.39
CA ASP A 37 -23.56 2.45 -11.64
C ASP A 37 -23.37 0.99 -11.21
N GLU A 38 -22.18 0.63 -10.69
CA GLU A 38 -21.89 -0.74 -10.30
C GLU A 38 -22.26 -0.94 -8.82
N PRO A 39 -23.21 -1.85 -8.51
CA PRO A 39 -23.55 -2.14 -7.13
C PRO A 39 -22.33 -2.73 -6.41
N PHE A 40 -22.08 -2.27 -5.18
CA PHE A 40 -21.05 -2.82 -4.31
C PHE A 40 -21.64 -3.21 -2.97
N ASP A 41 -21.16 -4.31 -2.41
CA ASP A 41 -21.53 -4.76 -1.08
C ASP A 41 -20.66 -4.03 -0.04
N MET A 42 -21.31 -3.30 0.87
CA MET A 42 -20.65 -2.61 1.97
C MET A 42 -20.63 -3.51 3.21
N TYR A 43 -19.45 -3.98 3.59
CA TYR A 43 -19.24 -4.72 4.82
C TYR A 43 -18.62 -3.81 5.88
N GLU A 44 -19.31 -3.65 7.01
CA GLU A 44 -18.74 -3.04 8.20
C GLU A 44 -17.97 -4.11 8.98
N LEU A 45 -16.65 -3.97 9.06
CA LEU A 45 -15.79 -4.83 9.87
C LEU A 45 -15.48 -4.12 11.18
N ASN A 46 -15.74 -4.77 12.32
CA ASN A 46 -15.31 -4.23 13.60
C ASN A 46 -13.84 -4.55 13.82
N ALA A 47 -13.13 -3.69 14.55
CA ALA A 47 -11.72 -3.91 14.88
C ALA A 47 -11.47 -5.26 15.59
N LYS A 48 -12.48 -5.78 16.30
CA LYS A 48 -12.46 -7.08 16.98
C LYS A 48 -12.41 -8.26 16.00
N ASP A 49 -12.91 -8.06 14.79
CA ASP A 49 -12.99 -9.07 13.73
C ASP A 49 -11.73 -9.07 12.85
N LEU A 50 -10.84 -8.08 13.02
CA LEU A 50 -9.59 -7.92 12.27
C LEU A 50 -8.37 -8.50 13.02
N THR A 51 -8.53 -8.81 14.30
CA THR A 51 -7.51 -9.44 15.13
C THR A 51 -7.84 -10.93 15.27
N ASP A 52 -7.57 -11.70 14.23
CA ASP A 52 -7.23 -13.10 14.43
C ASP A 52 -5.82 -13.08 15.06
N GLU A 53 -5.73 -12.97 16.38
CA GLU A 53 -4.46 -13.08 17.10
C GLU A 53 -3.93 -14.52 16.98
N PRO A 54 -2.77 -14.72 16.35
CA PRO A 54 -1.78 -15.58 16.96
C PRO A 54 -0.57 -14.75 17.39
N ASP A 55 -0.33 -14.77 18.69
CA ASP A 55 0.85 -14.23 19.37
C ASP A 55 2.15 -14.50 18.59
N ASN A 56 2.83 -13.47 18.10
CA ASN A 56 4.30 -13.45 18.20
C ASN A 56 4.90 -12.03 18.12
N ASN A 57 5.76 -11.80 19.11
CA ASN A 57 6.42 -10.55 19.41
C ASN A 57 7.52 -10.24 18.39
N ASN A 58 7.34 -9.19 17.60
CA ASN A 58 8.43 -8.52 16.90
C ASN A 58 8.29 -7.01 17.12
N SER A 59 8.82 -6.55 18.26
CA SER A 59 9.13 -5.14 18.48
C SER A 59 10.55 -4.89 17.98
N THR A 60 10.73 -4.48 16.72
CA THR A 60 12.02 -3.95 16.27
C THR A 60 12.17 -2.52 16.79
N LYS A 61 12.62 -2.41 18.05
CA LYS A 61 13.13 -1.17 18.64
C LYS A 61 14.30 -0.68 17.77
N ARG A 62 14.09 0.39 17.02
CA ARG A 62 15.20 1.25 16.58
C ARG A 62 15.71 1.98 17.82
N LYS A 63 16.96 1.71 18.21
CA LYS A 63 17.76 2.55 19.09
C LYS A 63 19.03 2.86 18.31
N GLU A 64 19.19 4.13 18.00
CA GLU A 64 20.41 4.73 17.47
C GLU A 64 21.55 4.66 18.51
N THR A 65 22.77 4.87 18.00
CA THR A 65 24.12 4.90 18.62
C THR A 65 24.77 3.57 18.99
#